data_AF-A0A6C0LNX4-F1
#
_entry.id   AF-A0A6C0LNX4-F1
#
_cell.length_a   1.000
_cell.length_b   1.000
_cell.length_c   1.000
_cell.angle_alpha   90.00
_cell.angle_beta   90.00
_cell.angle_gamma   90.00
#
_symmetry.space_group_name_H-M   'P 1'
#
loop_
_entity.id
_entity.type
_entity.pdbx_description
1 polymer ?
#
loop_
_entity_poly.entity_id
_entity_poly.type
_entity_poly.pdbx_seq_one_letter_code
_entity_poly.pdbx_strand_id
1 'polypeptide(L)'
;MTCPNCKAYKGLTLQHSTDDCPIRDHITCRKCCQTGHMTHLCTENWSHWERPTTMEELIPFHIRNRYRITSATPVTFKNPRDSSTTYELHKMNEIIIPDDHDKIADLAKTLKITPAKLKNVQRPGGRYSTEEYTTAIEKWGKDTGRRIIPNKEMREKQKNTIVV
;
A
#
# COMPACT_ATOMS: atom_id res chain seq x y z
N MET A 1 0.24 15.45 -27.77
CA MET A 1 -0.22 15.26 -26.38
C MET A 1 0.89 15.78 -25.47
N THR A 2 0.58 16.60 -24.45
CA THR A 2 1.59 17.18 -23.55
C THR A 2 2.04 16.16 -22.52
N CYS A 3 3.35 16.03 -22.32
CA CYS A 3 3.88 15.02 -21.39
C CYS A 3 3.55 15.38 -19.93
N PRO A 4 2.81 14.52 -19.19
CA PRO A 4 2.43 14.82 -17.82
C PRO A 4 3.64 14.85 -16.86
N ASN A 5 4.67 14.04 -17.13
CA ASN A 5 5.90 14.00 -16.35
C ASN A 5 6.68 15.32 -16.45
N CYS A 6 6.85 15.87 -17.66
CA CYS A 6 7.57 17.14 -17.87
C CYS A 6 6.86 18.33 -17.23
N LYS A 7 5.52 18.35 -17.30
CA LYS A 7 4.69 19.38 -16.69
C LYS A 7 4.79 19.32 -15.17
N ALA A 8 4.68 18.15 -14.58
CA ALA A 8 4.71 17.99 -13.13
C ALA A 8 6.12 18.18 -12.52
N TYR A 9 7.17 17.71 -13.19
CA TYR A 9 8.52 17.67 -12.63
C TYR A 9 9.34 18.95 -12.90
N LYS A 10 9.17 19.57 -14.07
CA LYS A 10 9.91 20.81 -14.44
C LYS A 10 9.00 22.00 -14.77
N GLY A 11 7.68 21.85 -14.72
CA GLY A 11 6.75 22.89 -15.21
C GLY A 11 6.76 23.06 -16.73
N LEU A 12 7.34 22.12 -17.48
CA LEU A 12 7.53 22.25 -18.93
C LEU A 12 6.41 21.56 -19.71
N THR A 13 5.88 22.23 -20.72
CA THR A 13 4.88 21.68 -21.66
C THR A 13 5.54 21.16 -22.92
N LEU A 14 6.34 20.09 -22.78
CA LEU A 14 6.94 19.42 -23.93
C LEU A 14 5.94 18.44 -24.56
N GLN A 15 5.98 18.32 -25.90
CA GLN A 15 5.14 17.41 -26.66
C GLN A 15 5.91 16.15 -27.04
N HIS A 16 5.70 15.07 -26.29
CA HIS A 16 6.22 13.74 -26.56
C HIS A 16 5.41 12.74 -25.75
N SER A 17 5.56 11.45 -26.06
CA SER A 17 4.93 10.39 -25.27
C SER A 17 5.55 10.30 -23.86
N THR A 18 4.83 9.69 -22.93
CA THR A 18 5.36 9.42 -21.58
C THR A 18 6.56 8.47 -21.63
N ASP A 19 6.59 7.58 -22.62
CA ASP A 19 7.65 6.61 -22.83
C ASP A 19 8.95 7.24 -23.37
N ASP A 20 8.82 8.28 -24.19
CA ASP A 20 9.95 9.03 -24.77
C ASP A 20 10.41 10.18 -23.87
N CYS A 21 9.96 10.22 -22.62
CA CYS A 21 10.25 11.33 -21.73
C CYS A 21 11.71 11.31 -21.28
N PRO A 22 12.52 12.36 -21.55
CA PRO A 22 13.95 12.35 -21.22
C PRO A 22 14.21 12.39 -19.71
N ILE A 23 13.19 12.67 -18.89
CA ILE A 23 13.28 12.62 -17.43
C ILE A 23 12.62 11.37 -16.85
N ARG A 24 12.12 10.45 -17.69
CA ARG A 24 11.43 9.23 -17.26
C ARG A 24 12.26 8.45 -16.24
N ASP A 25 13.54 8.24 -16.54
CA ASP A 25 14.45 7.47 -15.69
C ASP A 25 14.88 8.24 -14.42
N HIS A 26 14.60 9.54 -14.35
CA HIS A 26 14.84 10.37 -13.16
C HIS A 26 13.65 10.44 -12.21
N ILE A 27 12.49 9.95 -12.64
CA ILE A 27 11.27 9.93 -11.83
C ILE A 27 11.10 8.53 -11.27
N THR A 28 11.26 8.40 -9.96
CA THR A 28 10.95 7.17 -9.22
C THR A 28 9.62 7.34 -8.50
N CYS A 29 8.67 6.44 -8.76
CA CYS A 29 7.41 6.41 -8.06
C CYS A 29 7.61 5.94 -6.61
N ARG A 30 7.17 6.72 -5.63
CA ARG A 30 7.23 6.33 -4.21
C ARG A 30 6.17 5.30 -3.81
N LYS A 31 5.19 5.03 -4.67
CA LYS A 31 4.09 4.10 -4.39
C LYS A 31 4.48 2.65 -4.73
N CYS A 32 5.07 2.45 -5.90
CA CYS A 32 5.46 1.12 -6.41
C CYS A 32 6.97 0.95 -6.65
N CYS A 33 7.78 1.95 -6.35
CA CYS A 33 9.25 1.95 -6.55
C CYS A 33 9.74 1.79 -8.01
N GLN A 34 8.85 1.81 -9.00
CA GLN A 34 9.22 1.78 -10.42
C GLN A 34 9.63 3.17 -10.93
N THR A 35 10.51 3.21 -11.92
CA THR A 35 10.85 4.44 -12.64
C THR A 35 9.83 4.76 -13.73
N GLY A 36 9.76 6.04 -14.12
CA GLY A 36 9.06 6.49 -15.31
C GLY A 36 7.70 7.14 -15.13
N HIS A 37 7.19 7.21 -13.90
CA HIS A 37 5.94 7.91 -13.61
C HIS A 37 5.92 8.58 -12.24
N MET A 38 5.17 9.67 -12.15
CA MET A 38 4.95 10.38 -10.91
C MET A 38 4.07 9.57 -9.95
N THR A 39 4.30 9.70 -8.64
CA THR A 39 3.54 8.94 -7.62
C THR A 39 2.03 9.16 -7.68
N HIS A 40 1.57 10.38 -8.04
CA HIS A 40 0.15 10.69 -8.20
C HIS A 40 -0.47 10.15 -9.52
N LEU A 41 0.36 9.71 -10.47
CA LEU A 41 -0.05 9.08 -11.73
C LEU A 41 0.12 7.56 -11.68
N CYS A 42 0.51 7.02 -10.52
CA CYS A 42 0.74 5.60 -10.34
C CYS A 42 -0.59 4.84 -10.33
N THR A 43 -0.75 3.93 -11.28
CA THR A 43 -1.92 3.05 -11.41
C THR A 43 -1.86 1.85 -10.48
N GLU A 44 -0.70 1.57 -9.91
CA GLU A 44 -0.51 0.51 -8.92
C GLU A 44 -1.35 0.82 -7.68
N ASN A 45 -2.13 -0.14 -7.19
CA ASN A 45 -3.05 0.07 -6.07
C ASN A 45 -2.39 -0.11 -4.70
N TRP A 46 -1.29 -0.84 -4.66
CA TRP A 46 -0.47 -1.06 -3.48
C TRP A 46 0.48 0.11 -3.22
N SER A 47 0.62 0.50 -1.95
CA SER A 47 1.60 1.48 -1.52
C SER A 47 2.63 0.75 -0.67
N HIS A 48 3.82 0.52 -1.20
CA HIS A 48 4.94 0.04 -0.38
C HIS A 48 5.38 1.18 0.53
N TRP A 49 4.77 1.25 1.71
CA TRP A 49 5.29 2.10 2.77
C TRP A 49 6.22 1.26 3.65
N GLU A 50 7.51 1.37 3.39
CA GLU A 50 8.53 0.89 4.30
C GLU A 50 8.96 2.02 5.22
N ARG A 51 9.03 1.70 6.51
CA ARG A 51 9.57 2.63 7.50
C ARG A 51 11.03 2.96 7.14
N PRO A 52 11.38 4.24 6.98
CA PRO A 52 12.73 4.63 6.61
C PRO A 52 13.71 4.30 7.75
N THR A 53 14.85 3.71 7.44
CA THR A 53 15.90 3.40 8.42
C THR A 53 16.93 4.51 8.57
N THR A 54 17.00 5.40 7.59
CA THR A 54 17.93 6.52 7.55
C THR A 54 17.22 7.83 7.21
N MET A 55 17.75 8.96 7.67
CA MET A 55 17.21 10.29 7.35
C MET A 55 17.22 10.53 5.84
N GLU A 56 18.21 9.98 5.15
CA GLU A 56 18.41 10.14 3.72
C GLU A 56 17.38 9.36 2.88
N GLU A 57 16.76 8.31 3.41
CA GLU A 57 15.62 7.64 2.75
C GLU A 57 14.38 8.54 2.62
N LEU A 58 14.25 9.57 3.46
CA LEU A 58 13.17 10.58 3.34
C LEU A 58 13.40 11.53 2.17
N ILE A 59 14.66 11.70 1.76
CA ILE A 59 15.06 12.58 0.66
C ILE A 59 14.75 11.87 -0.67
N PRO A 60 14.06 12.52 -1.62
CA PRO A 60 13.83 11.92 -2.93
C PRO A 60 15.14 11.46 -3.59
N PHE A 61 15.14 10.26 -4.17
CA PHE A 61 16.34 9.65 -4.78
C PHE A 61 17.06 10.58 -5.78
N HIS A 62 16.31 11.28 -6.63
CA HIS A 62 16.89 12.22 -7.60
C HIS A 62 17.64 13.39 -6.93
N ILE A 63 17.18 13.86 -5.76
CA ILE A 63 17.85 14.90 -4.98
C ILE A 63 19.13 14.33 -4.35
N ARG A 64 19.06 13.14 -3.75
CA ARG A 64 20.25 12.45 -3.22
C ARG A 64 21.33 12.28 -4.27
N ASN A 65 20.95 11.80 -5.47
CA ASN A 65 21.89 11.58 -6.55
C ASN A 65 22.49 12.91 -7.06
N ARG A 66 21.66 13.93 -7.26
CA ARG A 66 22.09 15.26 -7.73
C ARG A 66 23.12 15.90 -6.80
N TYR A 67 22.92 15.79 -5.49
CA TYR A 67 23.81 16.40 -4.49
C TYR A 67 24.83 15.41 -3.91
N ARG A 68 24.91 14.20 -4.47
CA ARG A 68 25.82 13.13 -4.01
C ARG A 68 25.74 12.89 -2.50
N ILE A 69 24.52 12.87 -1.97
CA ILE A 69 24.27 12.58 -0.57
C ILE A 69 24.51 11.09 -0.35
N THR A 70 25.65 10.76 0.25
CA THR A 70 26.09 9.40 0.57
C THR A 70 26.02 9.08 2.06
N SER A 71 25.64 10.05 2.89
CA SER A 71 25.43 9.82 4.32
C SER A 71 24.25 8.88 4.56
N ALA A 72 24.29 8.20 5.70
CA ALA A 72 23.26 7.28 6.16
C ALA A 72 23.11 7.49 7.67
N THR A 73 22.34 8.52 8.03
CA THR A 73 22.07 8.89 9.42
C THR A 73 20.95 8.00 9.96
N PRO A 74 21.22 7.07 10.90
CA PRO A 74 20.19 6.16 11.37
C PRO A 74 19.03 6.90 12.05
N VAL A 75 17.80 6.48 11.75
CA VAL A 75 16.61 6.98 12.46
C VAL A 75 16.29 6.01 13.58
N THR A 76 16.29 6.51 14.82
CA THR A 76 15.85 5.74 15.97
C THR A 76 14.36 5.92 16.18
N PHE A 77 13.67 4.81 16.43
CA PHE A 77 12.25 4.79 16.70
C PHE A 77 12.00 4.25 18.10
N LYS A 78 10.97 4.79 18.78
CA LYS A 78 10.57 4.30 20.11
C LYS A 78 10.19 2.82 20.10
N ASN A 79 9.59 2.36 19.00
CA ASN A 79 9.24 0.97 18.80
C ASN A 79 10.20 0.35 17.76
N PRO A 80 10.93 -0.73 18.12
CA PRO A 80 11.81 -1.42 17.19
C PRO A 80 11.03 -2.06 16.03
N ARG A 81 11.70 -2.23 14.88
CA ARG A 81 11.15 -2.84 13.67
C ARG A 81 10.93 -4.34 13.90
N ASP A 82 9.79 -4.70 14.45
CA ASP A 82 9.22 -6.05 14.38
C ASP A 82 8.41 -6.23 13.07
N SER A 83 8.01 -7.47 12.79
CA SER A 83 7.20 -7.80 11.59
C SER A 83 5.86 -7.03 11.54
N SER A 84 5.42 -6.44 12.65
CA SER A 84 4.18 -5.67 12.76
C SER A 84 4.35 -4.15 12.56
N THR A 85 5.57 -3.63 12.74
CA THR A 85 5.95 -2.21 12.68
C THR A 85 6.71 -1.83 11.41
N THR A 86 6.98 -2.81 10.54
CA THR A 86 7.56 -2.60 9.20
C THR A 86 6.64 -1.74 8.31
N TYR A 87 5.35 -1.69 8.66
CA TYR A 87 4.30 -0.96 7.95
C TYR A 87 3.55 -0.04 8.94
N GLU A 88 4.06 1.17 9.21
CA GLU A 88 3.23 2.22 9.86
C GLU A 88 2.27 2.79 8.81
N LEU A 89 1.38 1.92 8.32
CA LEU A 89 0.29 2.33 7.45
C LEU A 89 -0.61 3.30 8.23
N HIS A 90 -0.98 4.40 7.58
CA HIS A 90 -2.01 5.30 8.10
C HIS A 90 -3.28 4.49 8.40
N LYS A 91 -4.01 4.81 9.50
CA LYS A 91 -5.23 4.08 9.92
C LYS A 91 -6.27 3.91 8.80
N MET A 92 -6.29 4.81 7.82
CA MET A 92 -7.17 4.71 6.64
C MET A 92 -6.87 3.50 5.72
N ASN A 93 -5.69 2.90 5.87
CA ASN A 93 -5.27 1.71 5.15
C ASN A 93 -5.44 0.44 5.99
N GLU A 94 -6.03 0.55 7.18
CA GLU A 94 -6.44 -0.58 8.01
C GLU A 94 -7.88 -0.97 7.66
N ILE A 95 -8.13 -2.27 7.46
CA ILE A 95 -9.47 -2.84 7.29
C ILE A 95 -9.68 -3.87 8.37
N ILE A 96 -10.78 -3.69 9.09
CA ILE A 96 -11.18 -4.60 10.17
C ILE A 96 -12.07 -5.67 9.56
N ILE A 97 -11.70 -6.95 9.75
CA ILE A 97 -12.55 -8.07 9.37
C ILE A 97 -13.54 -8.33 10.50
N PRO A 98 -14.87 -8.18 10.27
CA PRO A 98 -15.88 -8.51 11.27
C PRO A 98 -15.83 -10.00 11.66
N ASP A 99 -16.35 -10.36 12.84
CA ASP A 99 -16.45 -11.78 13.22
C ASP A 99 -17.68 -12.48 12.61
N ASP A 100 -18.65 -11.67 12.16
CA ASP A 100 -19.94 -12.11 11.66
C ASP A 100 -19.88 -12.42 10.16
N HIS A 101 -20.44 -13.56 9.76
CA HIS A 101 -20.38 -14.06 8.39
C HIS A 101 -21.03 -13.12 7.38
N ASP A 102 -22.23 -12.63 7.67
CA ASP A 102 -22.96 -11.73 6.77
C ASP A 102 -22.21 -10.40 6.62
N LYS A 103 -21.66 -9.87 7.72
CA LYS A 103 -20.84 -8.64 7.67
C LYS A 103 -19.53 -8.81 6.90
N ILE A 104 -18.90 -9.97 6.98
CA ILE A 104 -17.71 -10.28 6.17
C ILE A 104 -18.08 -10.36 4.69
N ALA A 105 -19.21 -10.99 4.35
CA ALA A 105 -19.69 -11.06 2.98
C ALA A 105 -20.01 -9.66 2.41
N ASP A 106 -20.64 -8.79 3.21
CA ASP A 106 -20.91 -7.40 2.84
C ASP A 106 -19.62 -6.59 2.65
N LEU A 107 -18.62 -6.80 3.52
CA LEU A 107 -17.30 -6.19 3.37
C LEU A 107 -16.63 -6.67 2.07
N ALA A 108 -16.63 -7.97 1.79
CA ALA A 108 -16.06 -8.53 0.57
C ALA A 108 -16.75 -7.95 -0.68
N LYS A 109 -18.08 -7.81 -0.66
CA LYS A 109 -18.86 -7.18 -1.73
C LYS A 109 -18.49 -5.70 -1.93
N THR A 110 -18.35 -4.95 -0.83
CA THR A 110 -17.93 -3.54 -0.85
C THR A 110 -16.53 -3.37 -1.45
N LEU A 111 -15.62 -4.28 -1.11
CA LEU A 111 -14.25 -4.30 -1.63
C LEU A 111 -14.13 -4.95 -3.02
N LYS A 112 -15.24 -5.44 -3.59
CA LYS A 112 -15.32 -6.16 -4.87
C LYS A 112 -14.41 -7.40 -4.92
N ILE A 113 -14.28 -8.09 -3.78
CA ILE A 113 -13.48 -9.30 -3.62
C ILE A 113 -14.37 -10.51 -3.82
N THR A 114 -13.92 -11.45 -4.66
CA THR A 114 -14.55 -12.77 -4.80
C THR A 114 -13.53 -13.82 -4.34
N PRO A 115 -13.86 -14.70 -3.37
CA PRO A 115 -12.94 -15.73 -2.91
C PRO A 115 -12.46 -16.62 -4.04
N ALA A 116 -11.13 -16.72 -4.19
CA ALA A 116 -10.47 -17.28 -5.37
C ALA A 116 -10.51 -18.82 -5.48
N LYS A 117 -11.07 -19.56 -4.51
CA LYS A 117 -11.13 -21.04 -4.59
C LYS A 117 -12.06 -21.57 -5.69
N LEU A 118 -12.66 -20.70 -6.51
CA LEU A 118 -13.59 -21.05 -7.59
C LEU A 118 -13.17 -20.52 -8.96
N LYS A 119 -12.09 -21.05 -9.54
CA LYS A 119 -12.22 -21.41 -10.97
C LYS A 119 -12.78 -22.83 -11.15
N ASN A 120 -12.71 -23.71 -10.13
CA ASN A 120 -12.93 -25.16 -10.33
C ASN A 120 -13.91 -25.89 -9.38
N VAL A 121 -14.68 -25.23 -8.50
CA VAL A 121 -15.64 -25.96 -7.61
C VAL A 121 -17.04 -25.38 -7.67
N GLN A 122 -17.82 -25.71 -8.69
CA GLN A 122 -19.25 -25.35 -8.71
C GLN A 122 -19.95 -25.99 -7.48
N ARG A 123 -20.25 -25.20 -6.45
CA ARG A 123 -21.15 -25.60 -5.37
C ARG A 123 -22.56 -25.08 -5.70
N PRO A 124 -23.57 -25.96 -5.83
CA PRO A 124 -24.95 -25.53 -6.04
C PRO A 124 -25.44 -24.81 -4.77
N GLY A 125 -25.83 -23.54 -4.89
CA GLY A 125 -26.29 -22.71 -3.76
C GLY A 125 -25.20 -22.22 -2.79
N GLY A 126 -23.92 -22.32 -3.18
CA GLY A 126 -22.77 -22.21 -2.29
C GLY A 126 -22.53 -20.83 -1.68
N ARG A 127 -22.88 -20.66 -0.40
CA ARG A 127 -22.30 -19.61 0.44
C ARG A 127 -20.83 -19.97 0.75
N TYR A 128 -19.92 -19.02 0.58
CA TYR A 128 -18.52 -19.15 1.01
C TYR A 128 -18.45 -19.24 2.53
N SER A 129 -17.45 -19.92 3.08
CA SER A 129 -17.21 -19.91 4.53
C SER A 129 -16.60 -18.58 4.99
N THR A 130 -16.70 -18.30 6.29
CA THR A 130 -16.02 -17.16 6.94
C THR A 130 -14.52 -17.18 6.63
N GLU A 131 -13.90 -18.36 6.69
CA GLU A 131 -12.47 -18.54 6.43
C GLU A 131 -12.10 -18.22 4.97
N GLU A 132 -12.94 -18.63 4.01
CA GLU A 132 -12.73 -18.34 2.59
C GLU A 132 -12.76 -16.84 2.29
N TYR A 133 -13.70 -16.11 2.91
CA TYR A 133 -13.72 -14.65 2.81
C TYR A 133 -12.52 -14.01 3.49
N THR A 134 -12.18 -14.45 4.70
CA THR A 134 -11.03 -13.91 5.44
C THR A 134 -9.74 -14.08 4.64
N THR A 135 -9.46 -15.26 4.10
CA THR A 135 -8.28 -15.51 3.26
C THR A 135 -8.30 -14.64 2.00
N ALA A 136 -9.46 -14.45 1.37
CA ALA A 136 -9.58 -13.61 0.18
C ALA A 136 -9.33 -12.12 0.49
N ILE A 137 -9.85 -11.64 1.62
CA ILE A 137 -9.64 -10.27 2.10
C ILE A 137 -8.19 -10.06 2.54
N GLU A 138 -7.56 -11.03 3.19
CA GLU A 138 -6.13 -11.00 3.55
C GLU A 138 -5.24 -10.93 2.31
N LYS A 139 -5.53 -11.77 1.30
CA LYS A 139 -4.80 -11.74 0.04
C LYS A 139 -4.96 -10.40 -0.66
N TRP A 140 -6.20 -9.92 -0.80
CA TRP A 140 -6.46 -8.62 -1.39
C TRP A 140 -5.82 -7.48 -0.59
N GLY A 141 -5.79 -7.57 0.73
CA GLY A 141 -5.11 -6.61 1.61
C GLY A 141 -3.61 -6.56 1.31
N LYS A 142 -2.96 -7.72 1.22
CA LYS A 142 -1.56 -7.83 0.78
C LYS A 142 -1.34 -7.23 -0.62
N ASP A 143 -2.19 -7.61 -1.58
CA ASP A 143 -2.09 -7.16 -2.97
C ASP A 143 -2.37 -5.64 -3.15
N THR A 144 -3.07 -5.02 -2.20
CA THR A 144 -3.40 -3.58 -2.21
C THR A 144 -2.64 -2.76 -1.16
N GLY A 145 -1.70 -3.38 -0.45
CA GLY A 145 -0.92 -2.70 0.60
C GLY A 145 -1.77 -2.22 1.79
N ARG A 146 -2.89 -2.90 2.07
CA ARG A 146 -3.75 -2.63 3.22
C ARG A 146 -3.48 -3.61 4.35
N ARG A 147 -3.50 -3.10 5.57
CA ARG A 147 -3.38 -3.93 6.77
C ARG A 147 -4.74 -4.49 7.12
N ILE A 148 -4.83 -5.80 7.21
CA ILE A 148 -6.03 -6.50 7.67
C ILE A 148 -5.90 -6.74 9.17
N ILE A 149 -6.89 -6.32 9.95
CA ILE A 149 -6.92 -6.49 11.40
C ILE A 149 -8.11 -7.38 11.77
N PRO A 150 -7.90 -8.55 12.38
CA PRO A 150 -8.98 -9.36 12.94
C PRO A 150 -9.71 -8.57 14.04
N ASN A 151 -11.05 -8.62 14.08
CA ASN A 151 -11.84 -7.87 15.09
C ASN A 151 -11.47 -8.23 16.54
N LYS A 152 -11.00 -9.46 16.79
CA LYS A 152 -10.51 -9.89 18.11
C LYS A 152 -9.34 -9.03 18.62
N GLU A 153 -8.39 -8.67 17.75
CA GLU A 153 -7.24 -7.83 18.09
C GLU A 153 -7.65 -6.38 18.41
N MET A 154 -8.70 -5.86 17.76
CA MET A 154 -9.26 -4.52 18.07
C MET A 154 -9.88 -4.47 19.47
N ARG A 155 -10.60 -5.51 19.87
CA ARG A 155 -11.21 -5.59 21.22
C ARG A 155 -10.15 -5.62 22.32
N GLU A 156 -9.02 -6.28 22.09
CA GLU A 156 -7.91 -6.33 23.04
C GLU A 156 -7.18 -4.98 23.15
N LYS A 157 -6.95 -4.29 22.02
CA LYS A 157 -6.38 -2.93 22.03
C LYS A 157 -7.28 -1.93 22.75
N GLN A 158 -8.60 -2.01 22.57
CA GLN A 158 -9.54 -1.12 23.27
C GLN A 158 -9.59 -1.39 24.78
N LYS A 159 -9.53 -2.66 25.20
CA LYS A 159 -9.44 -3.02 26.63
C LYS A 159 -8.17 -2.47 27.29
N ASN A 160 -7.04 -2.50 26.58
CA ASN A 160 -5.77 -1.98 27.10
C ASN A 160 -5.66 -0.45 27.08
N THR A 161 -6.53 0.26 26.35
CA THR A 161 -6.51 1.73 26.27
C THR A 161 -7.31 2.39 27.41
N ILE A 162 -8.19 1.64 28.09
CA ILE A 162 -9.07 2.16 29.16
C ILE A 162 -8.40 2.04 30.54
N VAL A 163 -7.21 1.46 30.63
CA VAL A 163 -6.43 1.36 31.87
C VAL A 163 -5.31 2.41 31.87
N VAL A 164 -5.68 3.69 31.97
CA VAL A 164 -4.79 4.80 32.40
C VAL A 164 -5.60 5.79 33.20
#